data_AF-A0A9E4VQV5-F1
#
_entry.id   AF-A0A9E4VQV5-F1
#
_cell.length_a   1.000
_cell.length_b   1.000
_cell.length_c   1.000
_cell.angle_alpha   90.00
_cell.angle_beta   90.00
_cell.angle_gamma   90.00
#
_symmetry.space_group_name_H-M   'P 1'
#
loop_
_entity.id
_entity.type
_entity.pdbx_description
1 polymer ?
#
loop_
_entity_poly.entity_id
_entity_poly.type
_entity_poly.pdbx_seq_one_letter_code
_entity_poly.pdbx_strand_id
1 'polypeptide(L)'
;HFSYTVMTPEPGETPPPQAVIPHEERPLYFENGRIKDDYIVGQDQLAWVIQGSIMDRVTERLGVTDVGLIMFRNMLDEQMKVVEDGGDPLNVHREDKPIITLPTEFAYYPGYTETGGPFKDLKPTKPELERSLV
;
A
#
# COMPACT_ATOMS: atom_id res chain seq x y z
N HIS A 1 11.52 -1.34 -0.84
CA HIS A 1 10.23 -0.74 -1.22
C HIS A 1 10.19 -0.68 -2.73
N PHE A 2 9.15 -1.23 -3.36
CA PHE A 2 8.95 -1.14 -4.80
C PHE A 2 7.75 -0.24 -5.05
N SER A 3 7.93 0.76 -5.90
CA SER A 3 6.82 1.52 -6.46
C SER A 3 6.64 1.04 -7.89
N TYR A 4 5.42 0.65 -8.24
CA TYR A 4 5.07 0.25 -9.58
C TYR A 4 3.83 1.03 -10.02
N THR A 5 3.75 1.29 -11.31
CA THR A 5 2.61 1.96 -11.92
C THR A 5 2.11 1.07 -13.03
N VAL A 6 0.80 0.82 -13.03
CA VAL A 6 0.11 0.10 -14.10
C VAL A 6 -0.79 1.09 -14.80
N MET A 7 -0.71 1.12 -16.13
CA MET A 7 -1.67 1.84 -16.96
C MET A 7 -2.76 0.86 -17.37
N THR A 8 -3.97 1.09 -16.87
CA THR A 8 -5.13 0.28 -17.27
C THR A 8 -5.58 0.71 -18.66
N PRO A 9 -5.67 -0.22 -19.65
CA PRO A 9 -6.19 0.10 -20.98
C PRO A 9 -7.67 0.48 -20.92
N GLU A 10 -8.14 1.29 -21.87
CA GLU A 10 -9.56 1.58 -21.99
C GLU A 10 -10.36 0.31 -22.37
N PRO A 11 -11.66 0.22 -22.06
CA PRO A 11 -12.48 -0.93 -22.43
C PRO A 11 -12.43 -1.23 -23.94
N GLY A 12 -11.93 -2.42 -24.29
CA GLY A 12 -11.78 -2.86 -25.69
C GLY A 12 -10.40 -2.62 -26.30
N GLU A 13 -9.49 -1.94 -25.60
CA GLU A 13 -8.10 -1.80 -26.01
C GLU A 13 -7.27 -3.02 -25.61
N THR A 14 -6.41 -3.47 -26.52
CA THR A 14 -5.37 -4.45 -26.21
C THR A 14 -4.03 -3.74 -26.18
N PRO A 15 -3.40 -3.58 -25.00
CA PRO A 15 -2.10 -2.94 -24.93
C PRO A 15 -1.06 -3.77 -25.67
N PRO A 16 -0.03 -3.14 -26.27
CA PRO A 16 1.04 -3.88 -26.94
C PRO A 16 1.76 -4.80 -25.93
N PRO A 17 2.25 -5.98 -26.36
CA PRO A 17 3.00 -6.86 -25.48
C PRO A 17 4.21 -6.17 -24.85
N GLN A 18 4.27 -6.13 -23.52
CA GLN A 18 5.40 -5.58 -22.78
C GLN A 18 6.40 -6.69 -22.47
N ALA A 19 7.50 -6.75 -23.23
CA ALA A 19 8.53 -7.78 -23.05
C ALA A 19 9.37 -7.60 -21.78
N VAL A 20 9.52 -6.37 -21.30
CA VAL A 20 10.29 -6.02 -20.10
C VAL A 20 9.57 -4.94 -19.30
N ILE A 21 9.66 -5.03 -17.97
CA ILE A 21 9.17 -4.00 -17.06
C ILE A 21 10.30 -2.99 -16.85
N PRO A 22 10.17 -1.73 -17.32
CA PRO A 22 11.15 -0.70 -17.02
C PRO A 22 11.24 -0.51 -15.51
N HIS A 23 12.45 -0.44 -14.99
CA HIS A 23 12.70 -0.14 -13.59
C HIS A 23 13.90 0.79 -13.47
N GLU A 24 13.90 1.56 -12.39
CA GLU A 24 15.03 2.37 -11.97
C GLU A 24 15.22 2.19 -10.47
N GLU A 25 16.47 2.20 -10.04
CA GLU A 25 16.79 2.29 -8.62
C GLU A 25 16.86 3.76 -8.22
N ARG A 26 15.99 4.15 -7.29
CA ARG A 26 16.03 5.51 -6.73
C ARG A 26 16.95 5.53 -5.52
N PRO A 27 17.97 6.41 -5.47
CA PRO A 27 18.90 6.46 -4.36
C PRO A 27 18.19 6.94 -3.10
N LEU A 28 18.43 6.26 -1.97
CA LEU A 28 17.86 6.63 -0.67
C LEU A 28 18.52 7.88 -0.07
N TYR A 29 19.77 8.15 -0.44
CA TYR A 29 20.59 9.23 0.10
C TYR A 29 20.90 10.28 -0.97
N PHE A 30 21.03 11.53 -0.54
CA PHE A 30 21.71 12.58 -1.31
C PHE A 30 23.23 12.31 -1.35
N GLU A 31 23.93 12.99 -2.25
CA GLU A 31 25.40 12.86 -2.39
C GLU A 31 26.16 13.20 -1.11
N ASN A 32 25.59 14.08 -0.27
CA ASN A 32 26.17 14.46 1.02
C ASN A 32 25.88 13.44 2.16
N GLY A 33 25.25 12.31 1.85
CA GLY A 33 24.93 11.24 2.80
C GLY A 33 23.66 11.46 3.64
N ARG A 34 22.92 12.56 3.46
CA ARG A 34 21.61 12.73 4.09
C ARG A 34 20.56 11.83 3.42
N ILE A 35 19.62 11.29 4.19
CA ILE A 35 18.46 10.58 3.64
C ILE A 35 17.58 11.58 2.89
N LYS A 36 17.02 11.16 1.75
CA LYS A 36 16.10 11.98 0.95
C LYS A 36 14.78 12.23 1.68
N ASP A 37 14.39 13.49 1.76
CA ASP A 37 13.15 13.99 2.36
C ASP A 37 12.43 15.01 1.45
N ASP A 38 12.89 15.14 0.21
CA ASP A 38 12.47 16.13 -0.79
C ASP A 38 11.21 15.75 -1.58
N TYR A 39 10.62 14.59 -1.31
CA TYR A 39 9.36 14.12 -1.89
C TYR A 39 8.60 13.23 -0.89
N ILE A 40 7.30 13.03 -1.13
CA ILE A 40 6.39 12.35 -0.19
C ILE A 40 6.93 10.99 0.25
N VAL A 41 7.24 10.09 -0.69
CA VAL A 41 7.76 8.76 -0.37
C VAL A 41 9.14 8.82 0.30
N GLY A 42 9.96 9.84 0.01
CA GLY A 42 11.23 10.06 0.70
C GLY A 42 11.04 10.35 2.19
N GLN A 43 10.04 11.16 2.54
CA GLN A 43 9.70 11.46 3.93
C GLN A 43 9.25 10.22 4.71
N ASP A 44 8.45 9.35 4.08
CA ASP A 44 8.06 8.07 4.68
C ASP A 44 9.26 7.12 4.83
N GLN A 45 10.11 7.03 3.81
CA GLN A 45 11.33 6.23 3.84
C GLN A 45 12.28 6.68 4.95
N LEU A 46 12.43 7.99 5.16
CA LEU A 46 13.17 8.54 6.28
C LEU A 46 12.61 8.00 7.60
N ALA A 47 11.30 8.10 7.82
CA ALA A 47 10.66 7.62 9.05
C ALA A 47 10.84 6.10 9.27
N TRP A 48 10.92 5.30 8.21
CA TRP A 48 11.23 3.87 8.31
C TRP A 48 12.69 3.61 8.69
N VAL A 49 13.62 4.29 8.02
CA VAL A 49 15.07 4.02 8.15
C VAL A 49 15.60 4.47 9.51
N ILE A 50 15.13 5.60 10.04
CA ILE A 50 15.61 6.14 11.33
C ILE A 50 15.21 5.26 12.53
N GLN A 51 14.26 4.35 12.36
CA GLN A 51 13.89 3.36 13.38
C GLN A 51 14.96 2.27 13.58
N GLY A 52 15.92 2.15 12.66
CA GLY A 52 16.91 1.08 12.65
C GLY A 52 16.40 -0.18 11.93
N SER A 53 17.31 -1.13 11.72
CA SER A 53 17.01 -2.37 10.97
C SER A 53 15.97 -3.25 11.68
N ILE A 54 16.03 -3.30 13.01
CA ILE A 54 15.05 -3.97 13.87
C ILE A 54 14.83 -3.06 15.07
N MET A 55 13.64 -2.48 15.16
CA MET A 55 13.24 -1.67 16.31
C MET A 55 12.84 -2.58 17.47
N ASP A 56 13.40 -2.35 18.65
CA ASP A 56 12.89 -2.96 19.89
C ASP A 56 11.57 -2.28 20.29
N ARG A 57 10.48 -3.04 20.18
CA ARG A 57 9.12 -2.55 20.45
C ARG A 57 8.61 -2.93 21.83
N VAL A 58 9.40 -3.61 22.67
CA VAL A 58 8.99 -4.03 24.01
C VAL A 58 8.70 -2.82 24.92
N THR A 59 9.40 -1.71 24.70
CA THR A 59 9.25 -0.48 25.49
C THR A 59 8.47 0.62 24.77
N GLU A 60 7.93 0.32 23.58
CA GLU A 60 7.17 1.27 22.78
C GLU A 60 5.88 1.67 23.50
N ARG A 61 5.64 2.99 23.64
CA ARG A 61 4.42 3.53 24.25
C ARG A 61 3.46 3.99 23.17
N LEU A 62 2.39 3.22 22.98
CA LEU A 62 1.33 3.52 22.02
C LEU A 62 0.26 4.41 22.65
N GLY A 63 -0.26 5.36 21.87
CA GLY A 63 -1.37 6.23 22.21
C GLY A 63 -2.71 5.76 21.66
N VAL A 64 -3.77 6.52 21.93
CA VAL A 64 -5.14 6.21 21.47
C VAL A 64 -5.24 6.18 19.95
N THR A 65 -4.47 7.02 19.26
CA THR A 65 -4.44 7.09 17.78
C THR A 65 -3.84 5.85 17.14
N ASP A 66 -3.11 5.03 17.90
CA ASP A 66 -2.43 3.82 17.41
C ASP A 66 -3.33 2.56 17.47
N VAL A 67 -4.65 2.74 17.63
CA VAL A 67 -5.61 1.62 17.73
C VAL A 67 -5.48 0.62 16.57
N GLY A 68 -5.28 1.12 15.34
CA GLY A 68 -5.09 0.25 14.17
C GLY A 68 -3.82 -0.59 14.25
N LEU A 69 -2.74 -0.03 14.81
CA LEU A 69 -1.48 -0.74 15.01
C LEU A 69 -1.61 -1.81 16.10
N ILE A 70 -2.34 -1.51 17.19
CA ILE A 70 -2.64 -2.46 18.27
C ILE A 70 -3.45 -3.64 17.70
N MET A 71 -4.54 -3.35 16.97
CA MET A 71 -5.37 -4.37 16.34
C MET A 71 -4.55 -5.25 15.37
N PHE A 72 -3.71 -4.62 14.55
CA PHE A 72 -2.86 -5.33 13.61
C PHE A 72 -1.88 -6.28 14.30
N ARG A 73 -1.21 -5.83 15.37
CA ARG A 73 -0.26 -6.67 16.13
C ARG A 73 -0.97 -7.84 16.82
N ASN A 74 -2.12 -7.61 17.44
CA ASN A 74 -2.90 -8.68 18.06
C ASN A 74 -3.29 -9.75 17.03
N MET A 75 -3.76 -9.34 15.85
CA MET A 75 -4.07 -10.27 14.77
C MET A 75 -2.83 -11.07 14.37
N LEU A 76 -1.66 -10.45 14.21
CA LEU A 76 -0.42 -11.17 13.87
C LEU A 76 -0.07 -12.22 14.92
N ASP A 77 -0.17 -11.90 16.21
CA ASP A 77 0.09 -12.84 17.31
C ASP A 77 -0.88 -14.03 17.29
N GLU A 78 -2.15 -13.79 16.99
CA GLU A 78 -3.15 -14.85 16.79
C GLU A 78 -2.82 -15.72 15.58
N GLN A 79 -2.45 -15.10 14.45
CA GLN A 79 -2.11 -15.84 13.22
C GLN A 79 -0.81 -16.63 13.35
N MET A 80 0.16 -16.16 14.13
CA MET A 80 1.38 -16.93 14.42
C MET A 80 1.06 -18.22 15.15
N LYS A 81 0.14 -18.21 16.12
CA LYS A 81 -0.30 -19.45 16.80
C LYS A 81 -0.96 -20.44 15.85
N VAL A 82 -1.80 -19.95 14.93
CA VAL A 82 -2.42 -20.81 13.90
C VAL A 82 -1.35 -21.51 13.05
N VAL A 83 -0.29 -20.79 12.68
CA VAL A 83 0.84 -21.36 11.93
C VAL A 83 1.60 -22.38 12.78
N GLU A 84 1.88 -22.08 14.06
CA GLU A 84 2.55 -23.00 14.99
C GLU A 84 1.79 -24.32 15.15
N ASP A 85 0.45 -24.26 15.16
CA ASP A 85 -0.43 -25.42 15.20
C ASP A 85 -0.56 -26.15 13.84
N GLY A 86 0.15 -25.69 12.81
CA GLY A 86 0.15 -26.27 11.46
C GLY A 86 -1.04 -25.89 10.58
N GLY A 87 -1.80 -24.87 10.98
CA GLY A 87 -2.94 -24.33 10.24
C GLY A 87 -2.56 -23.26 9.21
N ASP A 88 -3.57 -22.79 8.47
CA ASP A 88 -3.45 -21.70 7.51
C ASP A 88 -3.85 -20.36 8.15
N PRO A 89 -2.94 -19.38 8.22
CA PRO A 89 -3.28 -18.05 8.70
C PRO A 89 -4.15 -17.30 7.68
N LEU A 90 -4.73 -16.20 8.14
CA LEU A 90 -5.44 -15.25 7.29
C LEU A 90 -4.63 -14.87 6.05
N ASN A 91 -5.34 -14.71 4.93
CA ASN A 91 -4.79 -14.36 3.63
C ASN A 91 -3.91 -15.44 2.96
N VAL A 92 -4.00 -16.70 3.39
CA VAL A 92 -3.51 -17.85 2.61
C VAL A 92 -4.57 -18.29 1.60
N HIS A 93 -4.19 -18.35 0.32
CA HIS A 93 -5.03 -18.82 -0.77
C HIS A 93 -4.34 -19.99 -1.45
N ARG A 94 -4.94 -21.18 -1.40
CA ARG A 94 -4.41 -22.41 -2.04
C ARG A 94 -5.02 -22.68 -3.42
N GLU A 95 -6.10 -21.98 -3.71
CA GLU A 95 -6.81 -22.02 -4.97
C GLU A 95 -6.72 -20.64 -5.61
N ASP A 96 -6.80 -20.63 -6.94
CA ASP A 96 -6.89 -19.39 -7.68
C ASP A 96 -8.21 -18.69 -7.35
N LYS A 97 -8.15 -17.38 -7.14
CA LYS A 97 -9.33 -16.57 -6.79
C LYS A 97 -9.58 -15.55 -7.90
N PRO A 98 -10.85 -15.33 -8.27
CA PRO A 98 -11.17 -14.29 -9.23
C PRO A 98 -10.75 -12.92 -8.69
N ILE A 99 -10.30 -12.05 -9.59
CA ILE A 99 -10.06 -10.63 -9.29
C ILE A 99 -11.42 -9.98 -9.04
N ILE A 100 -11.49 -9.14 -8.01
CA ILE A 100 -12.66 -8.28 -7.78
C ILE A 100 -12.22 -6.85 -8.08
N THR A 101 -12.87 -6.21 -9.05
CA THR A 101 -12.65 -4.78 -9.33
C THR A 101 -13.34 -3.94 -8.26
N LEU A 102 -12.55 -3.22 -7.47
CA LEU A 102 -13.02 -2.22 -6.50
C LEU A 102 -12.46 -0.84 -6.88
N PRO A 103 -13.32 0.17 -7.12
CA PRO A 103 -12.85 1.52 -7.41
C PRO A 103 -12.11 2.11 -6.21
N THR A 104 -11.02 2.82 -6.47
CA THR A 104 -10.35 3.62 -5.46
C THR A 104 -11.24 4.81 -5.07
N GLU A 105 -11.27 5.12 -3.78
CA GLU A 105 -11.97 6.31 -3.28
C GLU A 105 -11.37 7.60 -3.86
N PHE A 106 -12.21 8.64 -4.03
CA PHE A 106 -11.71 9.92 -4.51
C PHE A 106 -10.90 10.62 -3.41
N ALA A 107 -9.66 11.00 -3.73
CA ALA A 107 -8.81 11.76 -2.82
C ALA A 107 -9.01 13.28 -2.97
N TYR A 108 -8.83 14.01 -1.87
CA TYR A 108 -8.72 15.46 -1.88
C TYR A 108 -7.24 15.86 -1.97
N TYR A 109 -6.89 16.69 -2.95
CA TYR A 109 -5.51 17.11 -3.19
C TYR A 109 -5.33 18.58 -2.78
N PRO A 110 -4.41 18.89 -1.85
CA PRO A 110 -4.11 20.27 -1.49
C PRO A 110 -3.76 21.12 -2.73
N GLY A 111 -4.39 22.29 -2.85
CA GLY A 111 -4.20 23.19 -3.99
C GLY A 111 -5.17 22.97 -5.17
N TYR A 112 -6.05 21.98 -5.10
CA TYR A 112 -7.09 21.74 -6.10
C TYR A 112 -8.48 22.05 -5.52
N THR A 113 -9.34 22.69 -6.32
CA THR A 113 -10.70 23.09 -5.89
C THR A 113 -11.74 21.99 -6.02
N GLU A 114 -11.44 20.94 -6.78
CA GLU A 114 -12.36 19.84 -7.10
C GLU A 114 -11.83 18.51 -6.54
N THR A 115 -12.76 17.66 -6.10
CA THR A 115 -12.47 16.29 -5.65
C THR A 115 -11.77 15.49 -6.76
N GLY A 116 -10.73 14.72 -6.42
CA GLY A 116 -9.90 13.99 -7.39
C GLY A 116 -8.69 14.79 -7.91
N GLY A 117 -8.63 16.11 -7.68
CA GLY A 117 -7.46 16.94 -7.99
C GLY A 117 -6.98 16.80 -9.44
N PRO A 118 -5.70 16.45 -9.70
CA PRO A 118 -5.18 16.26 -11.05
C PRO A 118 -5.80 15.05 -11.79
N PHE A 119 -6.54 14.20 -11.07
CA PHE A 119 -7.16 12.98 -11.58
C PHE A 119 -8.69 13.05 -11.61
N LYS A 120 -9.29 14.24 -11.43
CA LYS A 120 -10.74 14.44 -11.35
C LYS A 120 -11.53 13.85 -12.53
N ASP A 121 -10.92 13.80 -13.71
CA ASP A 121 -11.55 13.31 -14.94
C ASP A 121 -11.38 11.79 -15.12
N LEU A 122 -10.59 11.13 -14.26
CA LEU A 122 -10.50 9.68 -14.22
C LEU A 122 -11.82 9.11 -13.70
N LYS A 123 -12.52 8.38 -14.56
CA LYS A 123 -13.76 7.70 -14.20
C LYS A 123 -13.42 6.39 -13.49
N PRO A 124 -13.81 6.20 -12.22
CA PRO A 124 -13.60 4.93 -11.54
C PRO A 124 -14.37 3.83 -12.29
N THR A 125 -13.76 2.65 -12.40
CA THR A 125 -14.45 1.47 -12.88
C THR A 125 -15.60 1.13 -11.93
N LYS A 126 -16.74 0.64 -12.45
CA LYS A 126 -17.83 0.21 -11.59
C LYS A 126 -17.38 -0.97 -10.71
N PRO A 127 -17.73 -0.99 -9.42
CA PRO A 127 -17.42 -2.13 -8.57
C PRO A 127 -18.12 -3.39 -9.11
N GLU A 128 -17.41 -4.51 -9.08
CA GLU A 128 -18.01 -5.82 -9.43
C GLU A 128 -18.89 -6.38 -8.30
N LEU A 129 -18.67 -5.93 -7.07
CA LEU A 129 -19.42 -6.34 -5.89
C LEU A 129 -19.81 -5.12 -5.06
N GLU A 130 -21.11 -4.97 -4.80
CA GLU A 130 -21.62 -4.01 -3.82
C GLU A 130 -21.98 -4.78 -2.54
N ARG A 131 -21.35 -4.43 -1.42
CA ARG A 131 -21.70 -4.96 -0.10
C ARG A 131 -22.21 -3.82 0.77
N SER A 132 -23.46 -3.91 1.19
CA SER A 132 -24.00 -3.05 2.23
C SER A 132 -23.48 -3.52 3.60
N LEU A 133 -22.89 -2.60 4.35
CA LEU A 133 -22.64 -2.79 5.78
C LEU A 133 -23.98 -2.52 6.49
N VAL A 134 -24.84 -3.54 6.54
CA VAL A 134 -26.02 -3.56 7.44
C VAL A 134 -25.56 -4.04 8.81
#